data_AF-A0A7V6E964-F1
#
_entry.id   AF-A0A7V6E964-F1
#
_cell.length_a   1.000
_cell.length_b   1.000
_cell.length_c   1.000
_cell.angle_alpha   90.00
_cell.angle_beta   90.00
_cell.angle_gamma   90.00
#
_symmetry.space_group_name_H-M   'P 1'
#
loop_
_entity.id
_entity.type
_entity.pdbx_description
1 polymer ?
#
loop_
_entity_poly.entity_id
_entity_poly.type
_entity_poly.pdbx_seq_one_letter_code
_entity_poly.pdbx_strand_id
1 'polypeptide(L)'
;MGAKRGIWVQRVLVFLLSVAGFFIVCSLPLPFLLKAFVVLIGVMVGGYIAFLRVPAFDPFFRVRWRLPKNSEGKKWCAITFDDGPSPSTPKILDILKEEGVRATFFMVGNNALRYPDIARRVQKEGHVVGLHGLEHKKLHNADAGEVDRQISGCIEALRSIGIEPCKIYRSPHGFKSRAMFKVAKKHGLEVWAWSRGIWDTDRPPPDVLVRRATRLARSGMVLLVHDGHRENRDPDISNLVVALPAIIKELRSRGFLFVTLDTFS
;
A
#
# COMPACT_ATOMS: atom_id res chain seq x y z
N MET A 1 6.45 4.36 6.88
CA MET A 1 5.89 5.01 5.68
C MET A 1 6.80 6.13 5.24
N GLY A 2 7.32 6.09 4.01
CA GLY A 2 7.95 7.28 3.43
C GLY A 2 6.91 8.39 3.35
N ALA A 3 7.30 9.59 3.77
CA ALA A 3 6.39 10.72 3.92
C ALA A 3 7.07 11.93 3.29
N LYS A 4 6.32 12.71 2.50
CA LYS A 4 6.73 14.06 2.09
C LYS A 4 7.17 14.86 3.32
N ARG A 5 8.05 15.83 3.14
CA ARG A 5 8.49 16.72 4.22
C ARG A 5 7.30 17.34 4.98
N GLY A 6 6.25 17.75 4.27
CA GLY A 6 5.02 18.27 4.88
C GLY A 6 4.30 17.28 5.81
N ILE A 7 4.24 16.00 5.45
CA ILE A 7 3.63 14.95 6.29
C ILE A 7 4.46 14.71 7.55
N TRP A 8 5.79 14.81 7.45
CA TRP A 8 6.67 14.73 8.63
C TRP A 8 6.45 15.89 9.60
N VAL A 9 6.37 17.12 9.08
CA VAL A 9 6.08 18.31 9.89
C VAL A 9 4.73 18.16 10.60
N GLN A 10 3.69 17.74 9.88
CA GLN A 10 2.36 17.49 10.47
C GLN A 10 2.41 16.43 11.59
N ARG A 11 3.17 15.34 11.41
CA ARG A 11 3.30 14.29 12.43
C ARG A 11 4.00 14.78 13.70
N VAL A 12 5.09 15.56 13.54
CA VAL A 12 5.79 16.16 14.68
C VAL A 12 4.88 17.14 15.41
N LEU A 13 4.17 18.00 14.68
CA LEU A 13 3.23 18.94 15.28
C LEU A 13 2.11 18.23 16.05
N VAL A 14 1.49 17.20 15.47
CA VAL A 14 0.45 16.40 16.15
C VAL A 14 1.00 15.73 17.40
N PHE A 15 2.23 15.20 17.37
CA PHE A 15 2.88 14.62 18.54
C PHE A 15 3.08 15.66 19.64
N LEU A 16 3.66 16.82 19.31
CA LEU A 16 3.88 17.91 20.27
C LEU A 16 2.57 18.42 20.87
N LEU A 17 1.53 18.61 20.05
CA LEU A 17 0.21 19.02 20.53
C LEU A 17 -0.43 17.97 21.43
N SER A 18 -0.23 16.68 21.14
CA SER A 18 -0.75 15.58 21.97
C SER A 18 -0.03 15.52 23.32
N VAL A 19 1.29 15.71 23.34
CA VAL A 19 2.09 15.79 24.57
C VAL A 19 1.69 17.02 25.40
N ALA A 20 1.59 18.19 24.78
CA ALA A 20 1.13 19.40 25.45
C ALA A 20 -0.29 19.24 26.01
N GLY A 21 -1.22 18.67 25.23
CA GLY A 21 -2.59 18.38 25.67
C GLY A 21 -2.64 17.47 26.88
N PHE A 22 -1.80 16.44 26.94
CA PHE A 22 -1.68 15.56 28.11
C PHE A 22 -1.25 16.34 29.36
N PHE A 23 -0.19 17.15 29.28
CA PHE A 23 0.27 17.94 30.42
C PHE A 23 -0.75 18.98 30.89
N ILE A 24 -1.47 19.62 29.95
CA ILE A 24 -2.56 20.54 30.27
C ILE A 24 -3.63 19.80 31.10
N VAL A 25 -4.11 18.65 30.63
CA VAL A 25 -5.11 17.84 31.37
C VAL A 25 -4.60 17.44 32.76
N CYS A 26 -3.33 17.05 32.87
CA CYS A 26 -2.71 16.72 34.16
C CYS A 26 -2.67 17.92 35.13
N SER A 27 -2.45 19.14 34.62
CA SER A 27 -2.39 20.37 35.43
C SER A 27 -3.74 20.93 35.86
N LEU A 28 -4.84 20.55 35.21
CA LEU A 28 -6.17 21.05 35.57
C LEU A 28 -6.56 20.60 37.00
N PRO A 29 -7.28 21.42 37.79
CA PRO A 29 -7.73 21.05 39.14
C PRO A 29 -8.96 20.11 39.10
N LEU A 30 -8.88 19.03 38.33
CA LEU A 30 -9.94 18.03 38.17
C LEU A 30 -9.65 16.76 39.00
N PRO A 31 -10.69 16.01 39.42
CA PRO A 31 -10.51 14.70 40.04
C PRO A 31 -9.72 13.74 39.14
N PHE A 32 -8.93 12.86 39.75
CA PHE A 32 -8.08 11.90 39.04
C PHE A 32 -8.86 11.07 38.01
N LEU A 33 -10.02 10.54 38.39
CA LEU A 33 -10.85 9.72 37.51
C LEU A 33 -11.32 10.47 36.26
N LEU A 34 -11.62 11.77 36.40
CA LEU A 34 -12.02 12.59 35.27
C LEU A 34 -10.84 12.87 34.33
N LYS A 35 -9.64 13.12 34.87
CA LYS A 35 -8.42 13.25 34.06
C LYS A 35 -8.12 11.96 33.29
N ALA A 36 -8.17 10.82 33.97
CA ALA A 36 -7.96 9.51 33.37
C ALA A 36 -8.97 9.25 32.24
N PHE A 37 -10.24 9.60 32.45
CA PHE A 37 -11.30 9.49 31.45
C PHE A 37 -11.03 10.38 30.22
N VAL A 38 -10.65 11.63 30.41
CA VAL A 38 -10.31 12.56 29.32
C VAL A 38 -9.13 12.05 28.50
N VAL A 39 -8.06 11.58 29.16
CA VAL A 39 -6.89 10.99 28.48
C VAL A 39 -7.30 9.74 27.70
N LEU A 40 -8.13 8.86 28.28
CA LEU A 40 -8.62 7.66 27.62
C LEU A 40 -9.42 8.00 26.35
N ILE A 41 -10.35 8.96 26.42
CA ILE A 41 -11.08 9.44 25.24
C ILE A 41 -10.12 9.97 24.18
N GLY A 42 -9.13 10.78 24.58
CA GLY A 42 -8.12 11.31 23.66
C GLY A 42 -7.34 10.21 22.94
N VAL A 43 -6.92 9.18 23.66
CA VAL A 43 -6.25 8.00 23.10
C VAL A 43 -7.18 7.24 22.14
N MET A 44 -8.44 7.04 22.50
CA MET A 44 -9.43 6.35 21.67
C MET A 44 -9.72 7.11 20.37
N VAL A 45 -9.93 8.44 20.45
CA VAL A 45 -10.15 9.31 19.29
C VAL A 45 -8.90 9.35 18.41
N GLY A 46 -7.72 9.53 19.00
CA GLY A 46 -6.44 9.53 18.27
C GLY A 46 -6.18 8.19 17.58
N GLY A 47 -6.45 7.08 18.27
CA GLY A 47 -6.37 5.72 17.73
C GLY A 47 -7.35 5.49 16.57
N TYR A 48 -8.58 5.99 16.69
CA TYR A 48 -9.58 5.91 15.62
C TYR A 48 -9.16 6.74 14.39
N ILE A 49 -8.66 7.96 14.58
CA ILE A 49 -8.14 8.79 13.48
C ILE A 49 -6.93 8.09 12.82
N ALA A 50 -6.00 7.54 13.61
CA ALA A 50 -4.87 6.79 13.08
C ALA A 50 -5.34 5.57 12.28
N PHE A 51 -6.35 4.85 12.77
CA PHE A 51 -6.96 3.74 12.03
C PHE A 51 -7.50 4.19 10.68
N LEU A 52 -8.21 5.32 10.61
CA LEU A 52 -8.74 5.83 9.34
C LEU A 52 -7.67 6.38 8.38
N ARG A 53 -6.59 6.97 8.90
CA ARG A 53 -5.65 7.78 8.10
C ARG A 53 -4.29 7.14 7.85
N VAL A 54 -3.91 6.13 8.63
CA VAL A 54 -2.61 5.46 8.54
C VAL A 54 -2.83 4.08 7.96
N PRO A 55 -2.58 3.82 6.65
CA PRO A 55 -2.91 2.56 5.98
C PRO A 55 -2.47 1.31 6.75
N ALA A 56 -1.24 1.31 7.29
CA ALA A 56 -0.68 0.20 8.06
C ALA A 56 -1.24 0.01 9.49
N PHE A 57 -1.87 1.02 10.08
CA PHE A 57 -2.32 0.93 11.48
C PHE A 57 -3.70 0.27 11.55
N ASP A 58 -3.76 -0.93 12.10
CA ASP A 58 -5.00 -1.60 12.48
C ASP A 58 -4.81 -2.22 13.87
N PRO A 59 -5.55 -1.80 14.90
CA PRO A 59 -5.38 -2.33 16.25
C PRO A 59 -5.73 -3.81 16.37
N PHE A 60 -6.39 -4.38 15.36
CA PHE A 60 -6.76 -5.79 15.29
C PHE A 60 -5.84 -6.62 14.38
N PHE A 61 -4.73 -6.04 13.89
CA PHE A 61 -3.71 -6.73 13.07
C PHE A 61 -4.25 -7.42 11.80
N ARG A 62 -5.38 -6.98 11.24
CA ARG A 62 -5.97 -7.54 10.01
C ARG A 62 -5.32 -7.01 8.74
N VAL A 63 -4.49 -5.97 8.85
CA VAL A 63 -3.77 -5.36 7.72
C VAL A 63 -2.30 -5.71 7.81
N ARG A 64 -1.80 -6.43 6.82
CA ARG A 64 -0.36 -6.65 6.64
C ARG A 64 0.27 -5.46 5.95
N TRP A 65 1.43 -5.03 6.39
CA TRP A 65 2.14 -3.89 5.80
C TRP A 65 3.66 -4.08 5.76
N ARG A 66 4.14 -5.21 6.29
CA ARG A 66 5.51 -5.69 6.22
C ARG A 66 5.47 -7.19 5.95
N LEU A 67 6.51 -7.68 5.28
CA LEU A 67 6.73 -9.12 5.16
C LEU A 67 7.09 -9.68 6.55
N PRO A 68 6.79 -10.96 6.82
CA PRO A 68 7.21 -11.61 8.05
C PRO A 68 8.74 -11.58 8.20
N LYS A 69 9.20 -11.68 9.45
CA LYS A 69 10.62 -11.89 9.73
C LYS A 69 10.98 -13.32 9.31
N ASN A 70 12.14 -13.51 8.70
CA ASN A 70 12.70 -14.85 8.53
C ASN A 70 13.65 -15.19 9.68
N SER A 71 13.76 -16.48 9.97
CA SER A 71 14.70 -17.06 10.92
C SER A 71 16.13 -17.08 10.38
N GLU A 72 16.30 -17.06 9.06
CA GLU A 72 17.61 -17.17 8.36
C GLU A 72 18.38 -15.84 8.25
N GLY A 73 17.87 -14.74 8.81
CA GLY A 73 18.51 -13.43 8.76
C GLY A 73 18.55 -12.73 7.39
N LYS A 74 17.93 -13.32 6.34
CA LYS A 74 17.87 -12.72 5.00
C LYS A 74 17.07 -11.40 5.02
N LYS A 75 17.50 -10.40 4.25
CA LYS A 75 16.74 -9.14 4.15
C LYS A 75 15.72 -9.25 3.03
N TRP A 76 14.44 -9.36 3.33
CA TRP A 76 13.41 -9.42 2.29
C TRP A 76 12.83 -8.04 1.97
N CYS A 77 12.49 -7.81 0.71
CA CYS A 77 11.63 -6.72 0.30
C CYS A 77 10.71 -7.13 -0.86
N ALA A 78 9.55 -6.48 -0.93
CA ALA A 78 8.60 -6.64 -2.02
C ALA A 78 8.36 -5.29 -2.68
N ILE A 79 8.48 -5.24 -4.01
CA ILE A 79 8.04 -4.10 -4.82
C ILE A 79 6.60 -4.37 -5.22
N THR A 80 5.73 -3.40 -4.96
CA THR A 80 4.30 -3.50 -5.24
C THR A 80 3.85 -2.31 -6.08
N PHE A 81 3.09 -2.60 -7.13
CA PHE A 81 2.55 -1.63 -8.07
C PHE A 81 1.03 -1.55 -7.90
N ASP A 82 0.51 -0.34 -7.71
CA ASP A 82 -0.93 -0.08 -7.64
C ASP A 82 -1.42 0.62 -8.92
N ASP A 83 -2.74 0.56 -9.11
CA ASP A 83 -3.55 1.29 -10.11
C ASP A 83 -3.49 0.76 -11.54
N GLY A 84 -2.52 -0.08 -11.89
CA GLY A 84 -2.41 -0.68 -13.22
C GLY A 84 -3.51 -1.71 -13.56
N PRO A 85 -3.41 -2.34 -14.75
CA PRO A 85 -2.42 -2.06 -15.79
C PRO A 85 -2.68 -0.74 -16.55
N SER A 86 -1.65 -0.22 -17.20
CA SER A 86 -1.70 0.93 -18.11
C SER A 86 -0.80 0.71 -19.33
N PRO A 87 -0.81 1.60 -20.35
CA PRO A 87 0.13 1.56 -21.47
C PRO A 87 1.60 1.67 -21.04
N SER A 88 1.87 2.14 -19.83
CA SER A 88 3.22 2.26 -19.28
C SER A 88 3.68 1.02 -18.48
N THR A 89 2.76 0.14 -18.05
CA THR A 89 3.09 -1.13 -17.37
C THR A 89 4.10 -2.00 -18.12
N PRO A 90 4.05 -2.15 -19.47
CA PRO A 90 5.05 -2.92 -20.22
C PRO A 90 6.50 -2.49 -19.97
N LYS A 91 6.77 -1.18 -19.83
CA LYS A 91 8.12 -0.66 -19.55
C LYS A 91 8.63 -1.10 -18.18
N ILE A 92 7.73 -1.20 -17.19
CA ILE A 92 8.05 -1.72 -15.86
C ILE A 92 8.36 -3.21 -15.93
N LEU A 93 7.58 -3.98 -16.70
CA LEU A 93 7.82 -5.41 -16.90
C LEU A 93 9.18 -5.68 -17.55
N ASP A 94 9.55 -4.91 -18.58
CA ASP A 94 10.86 -5.03 -19.23
C ASP A 94 12.00 -4.81 -18.21
N ILE A 95 11.91 -3.77 -17.39
CA ILE A 95 12.90 -3.50 -16.32
C ILE A 95 12.95 -4.64 -15.29
N LEU A 96 11.80 -5.12 -14.83
CA LEU A 96 11.73 -6.20 -13.85
C LEU A 96 12.36 -7.49 -14.40
N LYS A 97 12.14 -7.78 -15.67
CA LYS A 97 12.75 -8.91 -16.38
C LYS A 97 14.27 -8.75 -16.51
N GLU A 98 14.75 -7.58 -16.95
CA GLU A 98 16.18 -7.27 -17.06
C GLU A 98 16.89 -7.38 -15.71
N GLU A 99 16.23 -6.95 -14.63
CA GLU A 99 16.76 -7.03 -13.28
C GLU A 99 16.55 -8.39 -12.60
N GLY A 100 15.83 -9.34 -13.23
CA GLY A 100 15.52 -10.65 -12.66
C GLY A 100 14.68 -10.57 -11.37
N VAL A 101 13.77 -9.60 -11.28
CA VAL A 101 12.94 -9.34 -10.10
C VAL A 101 11.47 -9.64 -10.39
N ARG A 102 10.82 -10.39 -9.50
CA ARG A 102 9.35 -10.53 -9.50
C ARG A 102 8.71 -9.54 -8.54
N ALA A 103 7.55 -9.00 -8.92
CA ALA A 103 6.80 -8.01 -8.14
C ALA A 103 5.33 -8.44 -7.95
N THR A 104 4.59 -7.64 -7.18
CA THR A 104 3.15 -7.80 -6.98
C THR A 104 2.41 -6.59 -7.54
N PHE A 105 1.40 -6.81 -8.36
CA PHE A 105 0.57 -5.79 -9.00
C PHE A 105 -0.85 -5.85 -8.43
N PHE A 106 -1.26 -4.83 -7.69
CA PHE A 106 -2.65 -4.66 -7.28
C PHE A 106 -3.40 -3.95 -8.41
N MET A 107 -4.14 -4.73 -9.20
CA MET A 107 -4.79 -4.23 -10.41
C MET A 107 -6.20 -3.73 -10.15
N VAL A 108 -6.56 -2.68 -10.87
CA VAL A 108 -7.94 -2.19 -10.96
C VAL A 108 -8.68 -2.98 -12.03
N GLY A 109 -9.83 -3.56 -11.69
CA GLY A 109 -10.57 -4.46 -12.59
C GLY A 109 -10.90 -3.81 -13.95
N ASN A 110 -11.37 -2.56 -13.95
CA ASN A 110 -11.65 -1.83 -15.19
C ASN A 110 -10.40 -1.57 -16.05
N ASN A 111 -9.24 -1.44 -15.44
CA ASN A 111 -7.99 -1.27 -16.16
C ASN A 111 -7.53 -2.60 -16.77
N ALA A 112 -7.72 -3.70 -16.04
CA ALA A 112 -7.44 -5.04 -16.56
C ALA A 112 -8.32 -5.39 -17.77
N LEU A 113 -9.63 -5.07 -17.73
CA LEU A 113 -10.52 -5.25 -18.88
C LEU A 113 -10.14 -4.40 -20.09
N ARG A 114 -9.59 -3.20 -19.83
CA ARG A 114 -9.15 -2.27 -20.87
C ARG A 114 -7.83 -2.70 -21.52
N TYR A 115 -6.92 -3.28 -20.75
CA TYR A 115 -5.60 -3.73 -21.20
C TYR A 115 -5.36 -5.21 -20.88
N PRO A 116 -6.18 -6.12 -21.43
CA PRO A 116 -6.17 -7.53 -21.03
C PRO A 116 -4.86 -8.23 -21.40
N ASP A 117 -4.22 -7.86 -22.53
CA ASP A 117 -2.93 -8.41 -22.93
C ASP A 117 -1.81 -8.00 -21.98
N ILE A 118 -1.84 -6.76 -21.49
CA ILE A 118 -0.87 -6.26 -20.51
C ILE A 118 -1.06 -6.99 -19.17
N ALA A 119 -2.30 -7.14 -18.71
CA ALA A 119 -2.61 -7.89 -17.50
C ALA A 119 -2.14 -9.35 -17.58
N ARG A 120 -2.41 -10.02 -18.71
CA ARG A 120 -1.94 -11.40 -18.96
C ARG A 120 -0.42 -11.50 -18.99
N ARG A 121 0.26 -10.49 -19.57
CA ARG A 121 1.72 -10.42 -19.59
C ARG A 121 2.29 -10.39 -18.18
N VAL A 122 1.69 -9.61 -17.26
CA VAL A 122 2.10 -9.55 -15.84
C VAL A 122 2.10 -10.96 -15.22
N GLN A 123 1.02 -11.72 -15.37
CA GLN A 123 0.93 -13.08 -14.84
C GLN A 123 1.90 -14.04 -15.56
N LYS A 124 2.01 -13.96 -16.90
CA LYS A 124 2.89 -14.81 -17.71
C LYS A 124 4.37 -14.66 -17.35
N GLU A 125 4.79 -13.47 -16.95
CA GLU A 125 6.17 -13.19 -16.50
C GLU A 125 6.41 -13.54 -15.02
N GLY A 126 5.45 -14.20 -14.37
CA GLY A 126 5.60 -14.77 -13.02
C GLY A 126 5.38 -13.77 -11.88
N HIS A 127 4.83 -12.59 -12.17
CA HIS A 127 4.42 -11.62 -11.16
C HIS A 127 3.07 -12.01 -10.53
N VAL A 128 2.84 -11.52 -9.32
CA VAL A 128 1.58 -11.75 -8.60
C VAL A 128 0.57 -10.69 -8.97
N VAL A 129 -0.65 -11.10 -9.29
CA VAL A 129 -1.79 -10.20 -9.47
C VAL A 129 -2.67 -10.24 -8.22
N GLY A 130 -2.86 -9.08 -7.59
CA GLY A 130 -3.76 -8.85 -6.46
C GLY A 130 -4.89 -7.89 -6.84
N LEU A 131 -5.84 -7.72 -5.92
CA LEU A 131 -7.05 -6.91 -6.16
C LEU A 131 -6.88 -5.46 -5.68
N HIS A 132 -7.24 -4.49 -6.52
CA HIS A 132 -7.32 -3.06 -6.16
C HIS A 132 -8.73 -2.45 -6.32
N GLY A 133 -9.75 -3.32 -6.41
CA GLY A 133 -11.13 -2.92 -6.63
C GLY A 133 -11.44 -2.68 -8.12
N LEU A 134 -12.73 -2.60 -8.44
CA LEU A 134 -13.18 -2.51 -9.84
C LEU A 134 -12.91 -1.13 -10.45
N GLU A 135 -13.19 -0.06 -9.71
CA GLU A 135 -13.20 1.34 -10.22
C GLU A 135 -12.22 2.29 -9.49
N HIS A 136 -11.39 1.77 -8.58
CA HIS A 136 -10.52 2.58 -7.74
C HIS A 136 -11.31 3.65 -6.92
N LYS A 137 -12.45 3.24 -6.34
CA LYS A 137 -13.27 4.10 -5.46
C LYS A 137 -12.73 4.17 -4.04
N LYS A 138 -12.93 5.30 -3.38
CA LYS A 138 -12.70 5.47 -1.94
C LYS A 138 -13.83 4.80 -1.15
N LEU A 139 -13.51 3.75 -0.39
CA LEU A 139 -14.52 2.90 0.28
C LEU A 139 -14.69 3.15 1.79
N HIS A 140 -14.12 4.23 2.32
CA HIS A 140 -14.18 4.50 3.77
C HIS A 140 -15.61 4.78 4.27
N ASN A 141 -16.50 5.30 3.41
CA ASN A 141 -17.90 5.58 3.72
C ASN A 141 -18.88 4.68 2.92
N ALA A 142 -18.37 3.73 2.15
CA ALA A 142 -19.21 2.82 1.38
C ALA A 142 -19.85 1.76 2.29
N ASP A 143 -21.10 1.39 1.98
CA ASP A 143 -21.77 0.27 2.64
C ASP A 143 -21.18 -1.08 2.18
N ALA A 144 -21.62 -2.16 2.81
CA ALA A 144 -21.11 -3.49 2.49
C ALA A 144 -21.46 -3.95 1.06
N GLY A 145 -22.57 -3.49 0.48
CA GLY A 145 -22.97 -3.85 -0.88
C GLY A 145 -22.05 -3.22 -1.92
N GLU A 146 -21.76 -1.92 -1.80
CA GLU A 146 -20.81 -1.25 -2.70
C GLU A 146 -19.39 -1.81 -2.54
N VAL A 147 -18.97 -2.14 -1.31
CA VAL A 147 -17.64 -2.76 -1.13
C VAL A 147 -17.59 -4.16 -1.74
N ASP A 148 -18.64 -4.96 -1.59
CA ASP A 148 -18.75 -6.27 -2.25
C ASP A 148 -18.70 -6.13 -3.76
N ARG A 149 -19.47 -5.20 -4.34
CA ARG A 149 -19.47 -4.92 -5.78
C ARG A 149 -18.08 -4.54 -6.30
N GLN A 150 -17.32 -3.72 -5.57
CA GLN A 150 -15.97 -3.34 -5.96
C GLN A 150 -14.99 -4.52 -5.90
N ILE A 151 -15.13 -5.42 -4.92
CA ILE A 151 -14.23 -6.56 -4.75
C ILE A 151 -14.61 -7.71 -5.70
N SER A 152 -15.87 -8.15 -5.68
CA SER A 152 -16.35 -9.25 -6.53
C SER A 152 -16.25 -8.88 -8.01
N GLY A 153 -16.63 -7.65 -8.38
CA GLY A 153 -16.50 -7.18 -9.75
C GLY A 153 -15.04 -7.14 -10.23
N CYS A 154 -14.09 -6.84 -9.35
CA CYS A 154 -12.66 -6.90 -9.68
C CYS A 154 -12.18 -8.36 -9.89
N ILE A 155 -12.69 -9.31 -9.09
CA ILE A 155 -12.40 -10.73 -9.24
C ILE A 155 -12.95 -11.23 -10.59
N GLU A 156 -14.21 -10.91 -10.88
CA GLU A 156 -14.88 -11.28 -12.14
C GLU A 156 -14.17 -10.68 -13.36
N ALA A 157 -13.78 -9.42 -13.27
CA ALA A 157 -13.05 -8.72 -14.33
C ALA A 157 -11.70 -9.37 -14.66
N LEU A 158 -10.96 -9.83 -13.66
CA LEU A 158 -9.68 -10.53 -13.87
C LEU A 158 -9.90 -11.95 -14.40
N ARG A 159 -10.88 -12.68 -13.87
CA ARG A 159 -11.20 -14.03 -14.33
C ARG A 159 -11.70 -14.06 -15.76
N SER A 160 -12.50 -13.08 -16.19
CA SER A 160 -13.04 -13.02 -17.55
C SER A 160 -11.94 -12.84 -18.62
N ILE A 161 -10.76 -12.35 -18.25
CA ILE A 161 -9.61 -12.21 -19.14
C ILE A 161 -8.56 -13.32 -18.95
N GLY A 162 -8.90 -14.37 -18.17
CA GLY A 162 -8.09 -15.56 -17.95
C GLY A 162 -7.09 -15.46 -16.80
N ILE A 163 -7.23 -14.48 -15.89
CA ILE A 163 -6.35 -14.30 -14.74
C ILE A 163 -7.06 -14.76 -13.48
N GLU A 164 -6.51 -15.76 -12.80
CA GLU A 164 -6.90 -16.08 -11.42
C GLU A 164 -6.08 -15.21 -10.45
N PRO A 165 -6.70 -14.22 -9.78
CA PRO A 165 -5.98 -13.33 -8.87
C PRO A 165 -5.57 -14.06 -7.59
N CYS A 166 -4.42 -13.68 -7.04
CA CYS A 166 -4.02 -14.08 -5.70
C CYS A 166 -5.02 -13.53 -4.67
N LYS A 167 -5.19 -14.22 -3.55
CA LYS A 167 -6.13 -13.86 -2.47
C LYS A 167 -5.63 -12.71 -1.60
N ILE A 168 -5.12 -11.66 -2.24
CA ILE A 168 -4.64 -10.43 -1.59
C ILE A 168 -5.41 -9.23 -2.15
N TYR A 169 -5.73 -8.30 -1.26
CA TYR A 169 -6.44 -7.08 -1.58
C TYR A 169 -5.74 -5.88 -0.95
N ARG A 170 -5.59 -4.81 -1.72
CA ARG A 170 -5.19 -3.51 -1.20
C ARG A 170 -6.31 -2.53 -1.50
N SER A 171 -6.80 -1.83 -0.48
CA SER A 171 -7.86 -0.85 -0.70
C SER A 171 -7.29 0.42 -1.36
N PRO A 172 -7.98 1.01 -2.35
CA PRO A 172 -7.60 2.30 -2.92
C PRO A 172 -7.28 3.35 -1.85
N HIS A 173 -6.13 4.01 -2.02
CA HIS A 173 -5.57 4.98 -1.08
C HIS A 173 -5.27 4.45 0.35
N GLY A 174 -5.38 3.14 0.59
CA GLY A 174 -5.17 2.51 1.89
C GLY A 174 -6.29 2.79 2.91
N PHE A 175 -7.48 3.20 2.45
CA PHE A 175 -8.63 3.42 3.32
C PHE A 175 -9.17 2.12 3.90
N LYS A 176 -9.77 2.21 5.08
CA LYS A 176 -10.32 1.06 5.81
C LYS A 176 -11.70 1.38 6.34
N SER A 177 -12.56 0.38 6.35
CA SER A 177 -13.88 0.43 6.97
C SER A 177 -14.25 -0.96 7.49
N ARG A 178 -15.21 -1.01 8.42
CA ARG A 178 -15.72 -2.30 8.95
C ARG A 178 -16.34 -3.15 7.83
N ALA A 179 -17.06 -2.50 6.92
CA ALA A 179 -17.65 -3.13 5.74
C ALA A 179 -16.55 -3.77 4.86
N MET A 180 -15.46 -3.05 4.60
CA MET A 180 -14.32 -3.58 3.84
C MET A 180 -13.72 -4.83 4.46
N PHE A 181 -13.43 -4.85 5.76
CA PHE A 181 -12.91 -6.06 6.39
C PHE A 181 -13.89 -7.24 6.37
N LYS A 182 -15.19 -6.98 6.54
CA LYS A 182 -16.23 -8.02 6.48
C LYS A 182 -16.27 -8.66 5.08
N VAL A 183 -16.25 -7.84 4.04
CA VAL A 183 -16.27 -8.30 2.64
C VAL A 183 -14.96 -8.97 2.25
N ALA A 184 -13.81 -8.42 2.61
CA ALA A 184 -12.52 -9.05 2.36
C ALA A 184 -12.47 -10.46 2.98
N LYS A 185 -12.94 -10.61 4.22
CA LYS A 185 -13.07 -11.93 4.87
C LYS A 185 -14.05 -12.86 4.14
N LYS A 186 -15.21 -12.36 3.68
CA LYS A 186 -16.19 -13.12 2.88
C LYS A 186 -15.55 -13.75 1.64
N HIS A 187 -14.66 -13.03 0.97
CA HIS A 187 -13.95 -13.50 -0.23
C HIS A 187 -12.60 -14.18 0.07
N GLY A 188 -12.28 -14.41 1.35
CA GLY A 188 -11.03 -15.05 1.76
C GLY A 188 -9.77 -14.25 1.43
N LEU A 189 -9.87 -12.92 1.39
CA LEU A 189 -8.79 -12.01 0.99
C LEU A 189 -7.98 -11.53 2.19
N GLU A 190 -6.66 -11.56 2.04
CA GLU A 190 -5.74 -10.89 2.95
C GLU A 190 -5.56 -9.42 2.58
N VAL A 191 -5.74 -8.53 3.56
CA VAL A 191 -5.65 -7.08 3.33
C VAL A 191 -4.20 -6.62 3.51
N TRP A 192 -3.65 -6.01 2.46
CA TRP A 192 -2.30 -5.46 2.44
C TRP A 192 -2.31 -3.93 2.34
N ALA A 193 -1.40 -3.30 3.07
CA ALA A 193 -0.94 -1.94 2.89
C ALA A 193 0.56 -1.96 2.54
N TRP A 194 1.30 -0.93 2.93
CA TRP A 194 2.73 -0.79 2.65
C TRP A 194 3.50 -0.19 3.81
N SER A 195 4.77 -0.54 3.90
CA SER A 195 5.71 0.04 4.86
C SER A 195 6.38 1.31 4.33
N ARG A 196 6.53 1.41 2.99
CA ARG A 196 7.30 2.44 2.32
C ARG A 196 6.59 2.89 1.04
N GLY A 197 5.94 4.04 1.07
CA GLY A 197 5.49 4.74 -0.15
C GLY A 197 6.48 5.85 -0.47
N ILE A 198 6.75 6.07 -1.76
CA ILE A 198 7.76 7.05 -2.22
C ILE A 198 7.16 8.28 -2.88
N TRP A 199 5.84 8.31 -3.04
CA TRP A 199 5.12 9.43 -3.64
C TRP A 199 5.62 9.72 -5.07
N ASP A 200 5.67 8.65 -5.85
CA ASP A 200 6.05 8.62 -7.27
C ASP A 200 5.03 9.31 -8.16
N THR A 201 3.75 9.29 -7.79
CA THR A 201 2.67 9.99 -8.51
C THR A 201 2.81 11.51 -8.51
N ASP A 202 3.60 12.11 -7.60
CA ASP A 202 3.96 13.54 -7.68
C ASP A 202 5.11 13.82 -8.66
N ARG A 203 5.63 12.78 -9.30
CA ARG A 203 6.70 12.86 -10.30
C ARG A 203 7.96 13.61 -9.82
N PRO A 204 8.48 13.36 -8.61
CA PRO A 204 9.75 13.96 -8.23
C PRO A 204 10.89 13.40 -9.12
N PRO A 205 12.05 14.09 -9.20
CA PRO A 205 13.20 13.59 -9.92
C PRO A 205 13.63 12.16 -9.52
N PRO A 206 14.20 11.35 -10.44
CA PRO A 206 14.54 9.96 -10.16
C PRO A 206 15.44 9.73 -8.95
N ASP A 207 16.43 10.58 -8.71
CA ASP A 207 17.32 10.52 -7.54
C ASP A 207 16.56 10.67 -6.22
N VAL A 208 15.51 11.50 -6.21
CA VAL A 208 14.60 11.66 -5.07
C VAL A 208 13.82 10.37 -4.84
N LEU A 209 13.33 9.71 -5.89
CA LEU A 209 12.64 8.41 -5.78
C LEU A 209 13.56 7.33 -5.22
N VAL A 210 14.80 7.24 -5.71
CA VAL A 210 15.81 6.30 -5.20
C VAL A 210 16.06 6.55 -3.72
N ARG A 211 16.39 7.79 -3.32
CA ARG A 211 16.58 8.14 -1.90
C ARG A 211 15.35 7.84 -1.05
N ARG A 212 14.15 8.14 -1.56
CA ARG A 212 12.89 7.84 -0.87
C ARG A 212 12.66 6.34 -0.78
N ALA A 213 13.04 5.51 -1.74
CA ALA A 213 12.91 4.06 -1.61
C ALA A 213 13.90 3.50 -0.57
N THR A 214 15.16 3.93 -0.62
CA THR A 214 16.27 3.19 0.01
C THR A 214 16.73 3.73 1.37
N ARG A 215 16.55 5.03 1.67
CA ARG A 215 17.09 5.67 2.89
C ARG A 215 16.69 4.99 4.21
N LEU A 216 15.45 4.50 4.31
CA LEU A 216 14.95 3.79 5.51
C LEU A 216 14.57 2.33 5.20
N ALA A 217 15.22 1.74 4.20
CA ALA A 217 15.00 0.35 3.84
C ALA A 217 15.44 -0.56 5.01
N ARG A 218 14.57 -1.52 5.35
CA ARG A 218 14.80 -2.53 6.39
C ARG A 218 14.11 -3.82 5.99
N SER A 219 14.61 -4.97 6.48
CA SER A 219 14.04 -6.29 6.15
C SER A 219 12.52 -6.31 6.36
N GLY A 220 11.79 -6.98 5.48
CA GLY A 220 10.34 -6.99 5.43
C GLY A 220 9.71 -5.70 4.89
N MET A 221 10.44 -4.94 4.09
CA MET A 221 9.90 -3.74 3.44
C MET A 221 8.92 -4.13 2.33
N VAL A 222 7.72 -3.57 2.40
CA VAL A 222 6.78 -3.49 1.26
C VAL A 222 6.85 -2.08 0.69
N LEU A 223 7.34 -1.96 -0.54
CA LEU A 223 7.49 -0.72 -1.30
C LEU A 223 6.26 -0.52 -2.18
N LEU A 224 5.57 0.62 -2.01
CA LEU A 224 4.47 1.06 -2.85
C LEU A 224 4.99 2.03 -3.92
N VAL A 225 4.70 1.70 -5.16
CA VAL A 225 4.83 2.51 -6.38
C VAL A 225 3.57 2.30 -7.25
N HIS A 226 3.42 3.05 -8.33
CA HIS A 226 2.23 3.02 -9.18
C HIS A 226 2.63 2.85 -10.64
N ASP A 227 1.94 1.95 -11.35
CA ASP A 227 2.02 1.80 -12.79
C ASP A 227 0.74 2.26 -13.50
N GLY A 228 -0.28 2.66 -12.73
CA GLY A 228 -1.52 3.27 -13.22
C GLY A 228 -1.87 4.57 -12.49
N HIS A 229 -3.03 5.13 -12.84
CA HIS A 229 -3.63 6.24 -12.11
C HIS A 229 -5.15 6.20 -12.31
N ARG A 230 -5.91 6.59 -11.28
CA ARG A 230 -7.39 6.56 -11.32
C ARG A 230 -8.00 7.30 -12.51
N GLU A 231 -7.53 8.52 -12.76
CA GLU A 231 -8.15 9.45 -13.71
C GLU A 231 -7.42 9.49 -15.05
N ASN A 232 -6.15 9.07 -15.08
CA ASN A 232 -5.33 9.12 -16.27
C ASN A 232 -5.02 7.70 -16.74
N ARG A 233 -5.48 7.37 -17.95
CA ARG A 233 -5.30 6.06 -18.57
C ARG A 233 -3.86 5.80 -19.01
N ASP A 234 -3.07 6.84 -19.21
CA ASP A 234 -1.64 6.76 -19.51
C ASP A 234 -0.87 7.71 -18.59
N PRO A 235 -0.65 7.32 -17.32
CA PRO A 235 0.09 8.14 -16.38
C PRO A 235 1.55 8.22 -16.79
N ASP A 236 2.09 9.43 -16.76
CA ASP A 236 3.51 9.63 -17.00
C ASP A 236 4.32 9.17 -15.77
N ILE A 237 4.85 7.96 -15.89
CA ILE A 237 5.74 7.33 -14.91
C ILE A 237 7.22 7.40 -15.31
N SER A 238 7.60 8.29 -16.22
CA SER A 238 8.98 8.38 -16.76
C SER A 238 10.04 8.46 -15.65
N ASN A 239 9.81 9.26 -14.60
CA ASN A 239 10.73 9.36 -13.47
C ASN A 239 10.85 8.04 -12.69
N LEU A 240 9.76 7.27 -12.56
CA LEU A 240 9.79 5.95 -11.93
C LEU A 240 10.53 4.94 -12.81
N VAL A 241 10.30 4.96 -14.12
CA VAL A 241 11.00 4.09 -15.09
C VAL A 241 12.51 4.29 -14.99
N VAL A 242 12.99 5.53 -14.88
CA VAL A 242 14.42 5.82 -14.66
C VAL A 242 14.90 5.40 -13.27
N ALA A 243 14.10 5.59 -12.23
CA ALA A 243 14.49 5.30 -10.86
C ALA A 243 14.49 3.80 -10.51
N LEU A 244 13.61 3.00 -11.11
CA LEU A 244 13.34 1.62 -10.71
C LEU A 244 14.60 0.72 -10.77
N PRO A 245 15.41 0.72 -11.85
CA PRO A 245 16.65 -0.07 -11.88
C PRO A 245 17.62 0.35 -10.76
N ALA A 246 17.76 1.66 -10.51
CA ALA A 246 18.64 2.17 -9.45
C ALA A 246 18.14 1.80 -8.05
N ILE A 247 16.82 1.81 -7.82
CA ILE A 247 16.22 1.31 -6.57
C ILE A 247 16.56 -0.17 -6.37
N ILE A 248 16.38 -0.98 -7.42
CA ILE A 248 16.62 -2.42 -7.36
C ILE A 248 18.10 -2.71 -7.06
N LYS A 249 19.02 -2.11 -7.81
CA LYS A 249 20.47 -2.26 -7.62
C LYS A 249 20.92 -1.83 -6.24
N GLU A 250 20.44 -0.69 -5.75
CA GLU A 250 20.79 -0.17 -4.42
C GLU A 250 20.32 -1.12 -3.31
N LEU A 251 19.07 -1.60 -3.35
CA LEU A 251 18.57 -2.56 -2.36
C LEU A 251 19.32 -3.89 -2.44
N ARG A 252 19.58 -4.40 -3.65
CA ARG A 252 20.38 -5.61 -3.86
C ARG A 252 21.78 -5.49 -3.27
N SER A 253 22.47 -4.36 -3.49
CA SER A 253 23.80 -4.11 -2.93
C SER A 253 23.84 -4.13 -1.40
N ARG A 254 22.71 -3.83 -0.74
CA ARG A 254 22.54 -3.89 0.71
C ARG A 254 22.12 -5.27 1.24
N GLY A 255 22.09 -6.27 0.35
CA GLY A 255 21.74 -7.66 0.64
C GLY A 255 20.25 -7.95 0.68
N PHE A 256 19.40 -7.09 0.08
CA PHE A 256 17.97 -7.39 -0.02
C PHE A 256 17.69 -8.42 -1.11
N LEU A 257 16.82 -9.37 -0.79
CA LEU A 257 16.20 -10.30 -1.74
C LEU A 257 14.79 -9.81 -2.05
N PHE A 258 14.43 -9.86 -3.33
CA PHE A 258 13.11 -9.48 -3.80
C PHE A 258 12.18 -10.69 -3.77
N VAL A 259 11.03 -10.53 -3.11
CA VAL A 259 9.98 -11.55 -2.99
C VAL A 259 8.62 -10.92 -3.30
N THR A 260 7.65 -11.76 -3.61
CA THR A 260 6.27 -11.36 -3.84
C THR A 260 5.42 -11.59 -2.58
N LEU A 261 4.25 -10.95 -2.49
CA LEU A 261 3.44 -11.00 -1.27
C LEU A 261 2.80 -12.38 -1.01
N ASP A 262 2.57 -13.16 -2.05
CA ASP A 262 2.01 -14.52 -2.00
C ASP A 262 2.97 -15.57 -1.42
N THR A 263 4.27 -15.25 -1.30
CA THR A 263 5.30 -16.17 -0.79
C THR A 263 5.04 -16.63 0.65
N PHE A 264 4.15 -15.95 1.38
CA PHE A 264 3.84 -16.17 2.79
C PHE A 264 2.36 -16.47 3.07
N SER A 265 1.61 -16.79 2.02
CA SER A 265 0.17 -17.11 2.06
C SER A 265 -0.07 -18.60 2.17
#